data_AF-A0A1G8CPH3-F1
#
_entry.id   AF-A0A1G8CPH3-F1
#
_cell.length_a   1.000
_cell.length_b   1.000
_cell.length_c   1.000
_cell.angle_alpha   90.00
_cell.angle_beta   90.00
_cell.angle_gamma   90.00
#
_symmetry.space_group_name_H-M   'P 1'
#
loop_
_entity.id
_entity.type
_entity.pdbx_description
1 polymer ?
#
loop_
_entity_poly.entity_id
_entity_poly.type
_entity_poly.pdbx_seq_one_letter_code
_entity_poly.pdbx_strand_id
1 'polypeptide(L)'
;MVCWQSAAAHGGKMSGQACVSCDRAMPDGSHPLAKTCSPECKALHVRRRRLRSFNCTWCENTFESPEPRARYCTKSCAAKSTRNRLNTGSNPSRTCEGCGDPTRNKRFCSVECSREALSVRIKWLDDWSAGLVSASGSNGKLKGRAKDYLIELAGNKCSECGWGTPNPVLGRPILAIDHIDGNRANNFFSNLRVLCFNCHTLTETFGTLNWSFQQSRVSR
;
A
#
# COMPACT_ATOMS: atom_id res chain seq x y z
N MET A 1 -4.43 98.37 2.84
CA MET A 1 -3.47 97.28 3.10
C MET A 1 -4.23 96.14 3.73
N VAL A 2 -4.28 95.01 3.06
CA VAL A 2 -5.12 93.85 3.39
C VAL A 2 -4.24 92.77 4.03
N CYS A 3 -4.78 92.07 5.04
CA CYS A 3 -4.58 90.63 5.30
C CYS A 3 -3.24 90.20 5.97
N TRP A 4 -3.11 89.33 6.99
CA TRP A 4 -3.93 88.26 7.58
C TRP A 4 -3.80 88.22 9.12
N GLN A 5 -4.91 87.93 9.79
CA GLN A 5 -5.02 87.62 11.22
C GLN A 5 -4.66 86.16 11.50
N SER A 6 -4.07 85.93 12.67
CA SER A 6 -3.80 84.61 13.26
C SER A 6 -5.06 83.76 13.36
N ALA A 7 -5.03 82.57 12.79
CA ALA A 7 -5.98 81.51 13.05
C ALA A 7 -5.22 80.27 13.55
N ALA A 8 -5.43 79.90 14.80
CA ALA A 8 -5.25 78.52 15.24
C ALA A 8 -6.34 78.21 16.27
N ALA A 9 -7.29 77.41 15.82
CA ALA A 9 -8.51 77.03 16.50
C ALA A 9 -8.22 76.26 17.81
N HIS A 10 -8.82 76.70 18.91
CA HIS A 10 -9.13 75.82 20.04
C HIS A 10 -10.30 74.91 19.63
N GLY A 11 -9.99 73.88 18.85
CA GLY A 11 -10.86 72.74 18.62
C GLY A 11 -10.57 71.68 19.67
N GLY A 12 -11.27 71.73 20.81
CA GLY A 12 -11.36 70.56 21.69
C GLY A 12 -12.00 69.40 20.92
N LYS A 13 -11.33 68.25 20.80
CA LYS A 13 -11.91 67.05 20.19
C LYS A 13 -11.31 65.75 20.75
N MET A 14 -12.24 64.97 21.31
CA MET A 14 -12.33 63.50 21.32
C MET A 14 -11.44 62.71 22.29
N SER A 15 -11.81 62.75 23.58
CA SER A 15 -11.60 61.59 24.46
C SER A 15 -12.59 60.48 24.08
N GLY A 16 -12.09 59.28 23.82
CA GLY A 16 -12.95 58.12 23.57
C GLY A 16 -12.39 57.02 22.68
N GLN A 17 -11.09 56.99 22.37
CA GLN A 17 -10.53 55.78 21.76
C GLN A 17 -10.54 54.63 22.78
N ALA A 18 -11.05 53.47 22.35
CA ALA A 18 -10.98 52.23 23.10
C ALA A 18 -9.78 51.39 22.66
N CYS A 19 -9.17 50.68 23.61
CA CYS A 19 -8.08 49.76 23.36
C CYS A 19 -8.53 48.62 22.45
N VAL A 20 -7.85 48.41 21.31
CA VAL A 20 -8.19 47.36 20.33
C VAL A 20 -7.99 45.91 20.82
N SER A 21 -7.58 45.73 22.09
CA SER A 21 -7.29 44.40 22.68
C SER A 21 -8.21 44.02 23.82
N CYS A 22 -8.66 44.99 24.61
CA CYS A 22 -9.50 44.77 25.80
C CYS A 22 -10.77 45.63 25.82
N ASP A 23 -10.99 46.45 24.79
CA ASP A 23 -12.15 47.32 24.57
C ASP A 23 -12.41 48.37 25.68
N ARG A 24 -11.46 48.54 26.61
CA ARG A 24 -11.50 49.58 27.65
C ARG A 24 -11.07 50.93 27.08
N ALA A 25 -11.56 52.02 27.70
CA ALA A 25 -11.10 53.37 27.39
C ALA A 25 -9.58 53.50 27.56
N MET A 26 -8.95 54.27 26.67
CA MET A 26 -7.52 54.57 26.76
C MET A 26 -7.24 55.46 27.99
N PRO A 27 -6.11 55.26 28.70
CA PRO A 27 -5.72 56.10 29.84
C PRO A 27 -5.58 57.57 29.46
N ASP A 28 -5.89 58.47 30.39
CA ASP A 28 -5.71 59.91 30.19
C ASP A 28 -4.24 60.25 29.90
N GLY A 29 -4.00 61.11 28.91
CA GLY A 29 -2.64 61.43 28.44
C GLY A 29 -2.02 60.44 27.46
N SER A 30 -2.77 59.41 27.02
CA SER A 30 -2.33 58.52 25.94
C SER A 30 -2.07 59.28 24.64
N HIS A 31 -1.05 58.86 23.90
CA HIS A 31 -0.75 59.44 22.58
C HIS A 31 -1.96 59.26 21.63
N PRO A 32 -2.36 60.26 20.81
CA PRO A 32 -3.55 60.20 19.96
C PRO A 32 -3.60 59.07 18.91
N LEU A 33 -2.44 58.46 18.61
CA LEU A 33 -2.30 57.31 17.70
C LEU A 33 -2.14 55.96 18.42
N ALA A 34 -2.20 55.95 19.76
CA ALA A 34 -2.02 54.73 20.53
C ALA A 34 -3.24 53.81 20.36
N LYS A 35 -3.01 52.56 19.94
CA LYS A 35 -4.08 51.58 19.71
C LYS A 35 -4.38 50.70 20.93
N THR A 36 -3.46 50.63 21.89
CA THR A 36 -3.54 49.70 23.04
C THR A 36 -3.26 50.42 24.35
N CYS A 37 -4.02 50.12 25.40
CA CYS A 37 -3.95 50.83 26.69
C CYS A 37 -2.79 50.43 27.60
N SER A 38 -2.09 49.33 27.33
CA SER A 38 -0.98 48.85 28.16
C SER A 38 0.01 47.98 27.36
N PRO A 39 1.23 47.74 27.87
CA PRO A 39 2.18 46.78 27.30
C PRO A 39 1.59 45.37 27.15
N GLU A 40 0.79 44.92 28.10
CA GLU A 40 0.08 43.62 28.04
C GLU A 40 -0.93 43.63 26.88
N CYS A 41 -1.71 44.70 26.74
CA CYS A 41 -2.64 44.85 25.63
C CYS A 41 -1.90 44.93 24.29
N LYS A 42 -0.73 45.56 24.22
CA LYS A 42 0.13 45.56 23.03
C LYS A 42 0.59 44.15 22.68
N ALA A 43 1.03 43.37 23.67
CA ALA A 43 1.42 41.98 23.48
C ALA A 43 0.25 41.11 23.01
N LEU A 44 -0.94 41.29 23.59
CA LEU A 44 -2.18 40.62 23.18
C LEU A 44 -2.57 40.97 21.74
N HIS A 45 -2.48 42.26 21.36
CA HIS A 45 -2.73 42.71 19.99
C HIS A 45 -1.80 42.03 18.99
N VAL A 46 -0.50 42.00 19.27
CA VAL A 46 0.50 41.36 18.40
C VAL A 46 0.24 39.86 18.29
N ARG A 47 -0.15 39.18 19.39
CA ARG A 47 -0.52 37.76 19.37
C ARG A 47 -1.74 37.49 18.50
N ARG A 48 -2.82 38.27 18.67
CA ARG A 48 -4.06 38.13 17.86
C ARG A 48 -3.81 38.39 16.38
N ARG A 49 -2.95 39.35 16.00
CA ARG A 49 -2.58 39.59 14.58
C ARG A 49 -1.84 38.42 13.91
N ARG A 50 -1.27 37.48 14.68
CA ARG A 50 -0.62 36.27 14.16
C ARG A 50 -1.58 35.11 13.99
N LEU A 51 -2.75 35.17 14.63
CA LEU A 51 -3.78 34.14 14.51
C LEU A 51 -4.47 34.24 13.15
N ARG A 52 -4.70 33.10 12.53
CA ARG A 52 -5.50 32.96 11.30
C ARG A 52 -6.63 31.99 11.57
N SER A 53 -7.76 32.23 10.93
CA SER A 53 -8.93 31.35 11.01
C SER A 53 -8.81 30.19 10.02
N PHE A 54 -9.10 28.98 10.48
CA PHE A 54 -9.05 27.73 9.71
C PHE A 54 -10.29 26.87 10.01
N ASN A 55 -10.69 26.03 9.06
CA ASN A 55 -11.71 25.01 9.31
C ASN A 55 -11.04 23.67 9.61
N CYS A 56 -11.50 23.00 10.67
CA CYS A 56 -10.96 21.70 11.05
C CYS A 56 -11.35 20.65 10.01
N THR A 57 -10.35 19.98 9.44
CA THR A 57 -10.55 18.90 8.45
C THR A 57 -11.22 17.64 9.01
N TRP A 58 -11.47 17.56 10.32
CA TRP A 58 -12.13 16.42 10.96
C TRP A 58 -13.57 16.72 11.41
N CYS A 59 -13.77 17.82 12.13
CA CYS A 59 -15.08 18.16 12.72
C CYS A 59 -15.72 19.41 12.12
N GLU A 60 -15.10 19.99 11.08
CA GLU A 60 -15.57 21.15 10.31
C GLU A 60 -15.67 22.48 11.07
N ASN A 61 -15.57 22.46 12.40
CA ASN A 61 -15.53 23.66 13.23
C ASN A 61 -14.38 24.61 12.84
N THR A 62 -14.69 25.90 12.84
CA THR A 62 -13.72 26.98 12.66
C THR A 62 -12.89 27.19 13.93
N PHE A 63 -11.59 27.42 13.78
CA PHE A 63 -10.66 27.67 14.89
C PHE A 63 -9.52 28.61 14.48
N GLU A 64 -8.89 29.25 15.47
CA GLU A 64 -7.76 30.15 15.26
C GLU A 64 -6.42 29.49 15.59
N SER A 65 -5.40 29.72 14.76
CA SER A 65 -4.05 29.20 15.01
C SER A 65 -2.96 30.16 14.51
N PRO A 66 -1.81 30.25 15.21
CA PRO A 66 -0.64 30.96 14.71
C PRO A 66 0.09 30.18 13.61
N GLU A 67 -0.18 28.88 13.45
CA GLU A 67 0.46 28.04 12.45
C GLU A 67 -0.22 28.23 11.07
N PRO A 68 0.51 28.65 10.02
CA PRO A 68 -0.08 28.93 8.70
C PRO A 68 -0.74 27.72 8.00
N ARG A 69 -0.50 26.50 8.48
CA ARG A 69 -0.98 25.24 7.89
C ARG A 69 -1.75 24.38 8.89
N ALA A 70 -2.35 24.99 9.92
CA ALA A 70 -3.13 24.24 10.91
C ALA A 70 -4.33 23.53 10.24
N ARG A 71 -4.50 22.23 10.52
CA ARG A 71 -5.56 21.39 9.92
C ARG A 71 -6.62 20.91 10.91
N TYR A 72 -6.33 21.00 12.21
CA TYR A 72 -7.16 20.43 13.26
C TYR A 72 -7.30 21.40 14.42
N CYS A 73 -8.52 21.55 14.94
CA CYS A 73 -8.80 22.42 16.08
C CYS A 73 -8.19 21.90 17.40
N THR A 74 -7.96 20.58 17.51
CA THR A 74 -7.35 19.95 18.69
C THR A 74 -6.47 18.76 18.31
N LYS A 75 -5.57 18.38 19.22
CA LYS A 75 -4.80 17.10 19.15
C LYS A 75 -5.74 15.90 19.03
N SER A 76 -6.90 15.96 19.68
CA SER A 76 -7.93 14.92 19.60
C SER A 76 -8.51 14.79 18.18
N CYS A 77 -8.80 15.90 17.50
CA CYS A 77 -9.27 15.89 16.12
C CYS A 77 -8.19 15.40 15.14
N ALA A 78 -6.92 15.75 15.37
CA ALA A 78 -5.80 15.19 14.61
C ALA A 78 -5.71 13.66 14.78
N ALA A 79 -5.79 13.16 16.02
CA ALA A 79 -5.75 11.73 16.31
C ALA A 79 -6.98 10.96 15.75
N LYS A 80 -8.17 11.58 15.77
CA LYS A 80 -9.38 10.99 15.16
C LYS A 80 -9.25 10.90 13.63
N SER A 81 -8.75 11.94 12.97
CA SER A 81 -8.48 11.94 11.52
C SER A 81 -7.48 10.85 11.11
N THR A 82 -6.37 10.71 11.84
CA THR A 82 -5.39 9.64 11.58
C THR A 82 -6.00 8.24 11.75
N ARG A 83 -6.76 8.01 12.84
CA ARG A 83 -7.45 6.73 13.06
C ARG A 83 -8.49 6.43 11.98
N ASN A 84 -9.26 7.43 11.55
CA ASN A 84 -10.22 7.24 10.47
C ASN A 84 -9.52 6.89 9.14
N ARG A 85 -8.39 7.54 8.83
CA ARG A 85 -7.60 7.22 7.63
C ARG A 85 -7.07 5.78 7.62
N LEU A 86 -6.73 5.24 8.80
CA LEU A 86 -6.34 3.84 8.96
C LEU A 86 -7.55 2.90 8.84
N ASN A 87 -8.74 3.31 9.29
CA ASN A 87 -9.98 2.54 9.19
C ASN A 87 -10.62 2.57 7.80
N THR A 88 -10.42 3.63 7.00
CA THR A 88 -10.84 3.69 5.58
C THR A 88 -10.01 2.78 4.69
N GLY A 89 -8.90 2.23 5.19
CA GLY A 89 -8.21 1.10 4.59
C GLY A 89 -8.91 -0.22 4.92
N SER A 90 -10.24 -0.30 4.73
CA SER A 90 -10.96 -1.57 4.81
C SER A 90 -10.21 -2.57 3.94
N ASN A 91 -9.54 -3.53 4.57
CA ASN A 91 -8.84 -4.61 3.88
C ASN A 91 -9.85 -5.17 2.87
N PRO A 92 -9.60 -5.05 1.54
CA PRO A 92 -10.57 -5.46 0.55
C PRO A 92 -10.98 -6.88 0.91
N SER A 93 -12.30 -7.13 1.03
CA SER A 93 -12.79 -8.44 1.42
C SER A 93 -12.15 -9.45 0.49
N ARG A 94 -11.27 -10.29 1.03
CA ARG A 94 -10.56 -11.28 0.25
C ARG A 94 -11.55 -12.36 -0.12
N THR A 95 -11.33 -13.04 -1.21
CA THR A 95 -12.15 -14.20 -1.57
C THR A 95 -11.63 -15.41 -0.79
N CYS A 96 -12.52 -16.15 -0.13
CA CYS A 96 -12.18 -17.42 0.52
C CYS A 96 -11.72 -18.42 -0.55
N GLU A 97 -10.53 -18.99 -0.39
CA GLU A 97 -10.00 -20.01 -1.33
C GLU A 97 -10.79 -21.34 -1.30
N GLY A 98 -11.64 -21.57 -0.28
CA GLY A 98 -12.50 -22.75 -0.15
C GLY A 98 -13.87 -22.57 -0.79
N CYS A 99 -14.69 -21.66 -0.25
CA CYS A 99 -16.08 -21.44 -0.71
C CYS A 99 -16.26 -20.30 -1.72
N GLY A 100 -15.28 -19.42 -1.92
CA GLY A 100 -15.41 -18.26 -2.79
C GLY A 100 -16.05 -17.02 -2.15
N ASP A 101 -16.53 -17.11 -0.90
CA ASP A 101 -17.19 -15.97 -0.25
C ASP A 101 -16.22 -14.87 0.20
N PRO A 102 -16.68 -13.61 0.27
CA PRO A 102 -15.91 -12.52 0.89
C PRO A 102 -15.53 -12.83 2.34
N THR A 103 -14.25 -12.69 2.68
CA THR A 103 -13.71 -12.94 4.01
C THR A 103 -12.74 -11.85 4.44
N ARG A 104 -12.75 -11.55 5.75
CA ARG A 104 -11.74 -10.68 6.40
C ARG A 104 -10.45 -11.42 6.71
N ASN A 105 -10.50 -12.76 6.70
CA ASN A 105 -9.35 -13.60 6.97
C ASN A 105 -8.40 -13.63 5.77
N LYS A 106 -7.16 -14.04 6.02
CA LYS A 106 -6.09 -14.00 5.01
C LYS A 106 -6.38 -14.89 3.79
N ARG A 107 -6.99 -16.08 4.00
CA ARG A 107 -7.16 -17.15 3.00
C ARG A 107 -8.51 -17.88 3.07
N PHE A 108 -8.97 -18.26 4.26
CA PHE A 108 -10.19 -19.06 4.44
C PHE A 108 -11.16 -18.42 5.44
N CYS A 109 -12.47 -18.53 5.20
CA CYS A 109 -13.49 -18.07 6.15
C CYS A 109 -13.63 -19.00 7.37
N SER A 110 -13.32 -20.29 7.23
CA SER A 110 -13.42 -21.30 8.29
C SER A 110 -12.36 -22.39 8.15
N VAL A 111 -12.24 -23.24 9.18
CA VAL A 111 -11.37 -24.42 9.16
C VAL A 111 -11.90 -25.44 8.14
N GLU A 112 -13.22 -25.54 8.01
CA GLU A 112 -13.91 -26.41 7.07
C GLU A 112 -13.52 -26.06 5.63
N CYS A 113 -13.59 -24.76 5.26
CA CYS A 113 -13.13 -24.28 3.95
C CYS A 113 -11.64 -24.57 3.70
N SER A 114 -10.80 -24.54 4.73
CA SER A 114 -9.39 -24.93 4.59
C SER A 114 -9.23 -26.42 4.31
N ARG A 115 -10.02 -27.28 4.94
CA ARG A 115 -9.99 -28.74 4.71
C ARG A 115 -10.53 -29.09 3.34
N GLU A 116 -11.61 -28.44 2.92
CA GLU A 116 -12.20 -28.62 1.59
C GLU A 116 -11.26 -28.15 0.48
N ALA A 117 -10.62 -27.00 0.62
CA ALA A 117 -9.61 -26.56 -0.34
C ALA A 117 -8.43 -27.55 -0.44
N LEU A 118 -8.07 -28.20 0.67
CA LEU A 118 -7.05 -29.26 0.68
C LEU A 118 -7.54 -30.52 -0.04
N SER A 119 -8.77 -30.98 0.21
CA SER A 119 -9.32 -32.18 -0.44
C SER A 119 -9.43 -32.00 -1.95
N VAL A 120 -9.95 -30.86 -2.41
CA VAL A 120 -9.97 -30.50 -3.84
C VAL A 120 -8.56 -30.49 -4.42
N ARG A 121 -7.58 -30.00 -3.65
CA ARG A 121 -6.17 -30.00 -4.09
C ARG A 121 -5.60 -31.41 -4.23
N ILE A 122 -5.86 -32.30 -3.29
CA ILE A 122 -5.39 -33.70 -3.31
C ILE A 122 -6.03 -34.41 -4.50
N LYS A 123 -7.35 -34.34 -4.65
CA LYS A 123 -8.06 -34.94 -5.77
C LYS A 123 -7.49 -34.48 -7.12
N TRP A 124 -7.21 -33.19 -7.27
CA TRP A 124 -6.61 -32.69 -8.50
C TRP A 124 -5.21 -33.26 -8.78
N LEU A 125 -4.40 -33.51 -7.75
CA LEU A 125 -3.09 -34.17 -7.90
C LEU A 125 -3.27 -35.62 -8.34
N ASP A 126 -4.23 -36.34 -7.76
CA ASP A 126 -4.56 -37.72 -8.13
C ASP A 126 -5.02 -37.78 -9.59
N ASP A 127 -5.99 -36.94 -9.99
CA ASP A 127 -6.47 -36.86 -11.37
C ASP A 127 -5.33 -36.51 -12.35
N TRP A 128 -4.42 -35.61 -11.96
CA TRP A 128 -3.30 -35.20 -12.81
C TRP A 128 -2.25 -36.31 -12.96
N SER A 129 -1.88 -36.96 -11.86
CA SER A 129 -0.92 -38.08 -11.87
C SER A 129 -1.46 -39.30 -12.61
N ALA A 130 -2.77 -39.51 -12.59
CA ALA A 130 -3.47 -40.50 -13.41
C ALA A 130 -3.60 -40.10 -14.90
N GLY A 131 -3.14 -38.91 -15.29
CA GLY A 131 -3.19 -38.41 -16.66
C GLY A 131 -4.59 -37.96 -17.13
N LEU A 132 -5.55 -37.84 -16.21
CA LEU A 132 -6.93 -37.43 -16.52
C LEU A 132 -7.06 -35.94 -16.82
N VAL A 133 -6.13 -35.13 -16.28
CA VAL A 133 -6.09 -33.68 -16.49
C VAL A 133 -4.67 -33.21 -16.80
N SER A 134 -4.54 -32.03 -17.40
CA SER A 134 -3.24 -31.35 -17.59
C SER A 134 -2.98 -30.33 -16.47
N ALA A 135 -1.73 -30.17 -16.05
CA ALA A 135 -1.32 -29.14 -15.09
C ALA A 135 -1.02 -27.77 -15.73
N SER A 136 -1.65 -27.49 -16.87
CA SER A 136 -1.52 -26.22 -17.58
C SER A 136 -2.28 -25.08 -16.88
N GLY A 137 -1.62 -23.94 -16.69
CA GLY A 137 -2.24 -22.68 -16.33
C GLY A 137 -2.90 -22.00 -17.53
N SER A 138 -3.55 -20.84 -17.31
CA SER A 138 -4.25 -20.09 -18.37
C SER A 138 -3.33 -19.64 -19.52
N ASN A 139 -2.03 -19.49 -19.26
CA ASN A 139 -1.02 -19.14 -20.26
C ASN A 139 -0.26 -20.37 -20.81
N GLY A 140 -0.75 -21.58 -20.58
CA GLY A 140 -0.12 -22.82 -20.99
C GLY A 140 1.14 -23.21 -20.20
N LYS A 141 1.55 -22.44 -19.17
CA LYS A 141 2.68 -22.80 -18.32
C LYS A 141 2.29 -23.85 -17.28
N LEU A 142 3.25 -24.67 -16.87
CA LEU A 142 3.08 -25.58 -15.74
C LEU A 142 2.70 -24.80 -14.47
N LYS A 143 1.64 -25.23 -13.77
CA LYS A 143 1.24 -24.67 -12.48
C LYS A 143 2.37 -24.86 -11.44
N GLY A 144 2.67 -23.82 -10.66
CA GLY A 144 3.74 -23.89 -9.64
C GLY A 144 3.57 -25.04 -8.64
N ARG A 145 2.33 -25.29 -8.19
CA ARG A 145 1.98 -26.42 -7.32
C ARG A 145 2.29 -27.81 -7.92
N ALA A 146 2.22 -27.95 -9.25
CA ALA A 146 2.59 -29.19 -9.92
C ALA A 146 4.12 -29.35 -9.95
N LYS A 147 4.85 -28.26 -10.21
CA LYS A 147 6.31 -28.25 -10.11
C LYS A 147 6.80 -28.65 -8.72
N ASP A 148 6.22 -28.06 -7.66
CA ASP A 148 6.60 -28.38 -6.28
C ASP A 148 6.34 -29.86 -5.97
N TYR A 149 5.17 -30.37 -6.37
CA TYR A 149 4.81 -31.79 -6.21
C TYR A 149 5.79 -32.74 -6.94
N LEU A 150 6.17 -32.43 -8.18
CA LEU A 150 7.14 -33.26 -8.92
C LEU A 150 8.50 -33.31 -8.23
N ILE A 151 9.00 -32.16 -7.75
CA ILE A 151 10.28 -32.09 -7.04
C ILE A 151 10.25 -32.88 -5.74
N GLU A 152 9.15 -32.79 -5.00
CA GLU A 152 8.93 -33.55 -3.78
C GLU A 152 8.84 -35.05 -4.05
N LEU A 153 8.07 -35.44 -5.07
CA LEU A 153 7.94 -36.83 -5.51
C LEU A 153 9.28 -37.43 -5.98
N ALA A 154 10.13 -36.63 -6.62
CA ALA A 154 11.49 -37.01 -7.00
C ALA A 154 12.48 -37.03 -5.81
N GLY A 155 12.00 -36.82 -4.58
CA GLY A 155 12.84 -36.83 -3.37
C GLY A 155 13.86 -35.70 -3.34
N ASN A 156 13.55 -34.55 -3.95
CA ASN A 156 14.47 -33.43 -4.15
C ASN A 156 15.75 -33.83 -4.91
N LYS A 157 15.65 -34.76 -5.86
CA LYS A 157 16.80 -35.22 -6.67
C LYS A 157 16.51 -35.16 -8.16
N CYS A 158 17.57 -35.04 -8.94
CA CYS A 158 17.53 -35.24 -10.38
C CYS A 158 17.14 -36.70 -10.69
N SER A 159 16.16 -36.90 -11.56
CA SER A 159 15.70 -38.22 -11.99
C SER A 159 16.74 -38.99 -12.81
N GLU A 160 17.70 -38.30 -13.44
CA GLU A 160 18.72 -38.92 -14.30
C GLU A 160 19.99 -39.28 -13.52
N CYS A 161 20.56 -38.32 -12.79
CA CYS A 161 21.87 -38.50 -12.12
C CYS A 161 21.80 -38.58 -10.59
N GLY A 162 20.62 -38.41 -9.99
CA GLY A 162 20.43 -38.44 -8.54
C GLY A 162 20.96 -37.22 -7.78
N TRP A 163 21.54 -36.21 -8.45
CA TRP A 163 22.02 -34.99 -7.79
C TRP A 163 20.87 -34.27 -7.06
N GLY A 164 21.08 -33.95 -5.80
CA GLY A 164 20.09 -33.28 -4.94
C GLY A 164 20.72 -32.46 -3.82
N THR A 165 21.97 -32.03 -3.99
CA THR A 165 22.67 -31.24 -2.97
C THR A 165 21.96 -29.89 -2.77
N PRO A 166 21.57 -29.54 -1.53
CA PRO A 166 20.94 -28.26 -1.26
C PRO A 166 21.85 -27.08 -1.59
N ASN A 167 21.29 -26.04 -2.21
CA ASN A 167 21.98 -24.76 -2.33
C ASN A 167 22.10 -24.11 -0.93
N PRO A 168 23.28 -23.57 -0.54
CA PRO A 168 23.52 -23.07 0.81
C PRO A 168 22.68 -21.83 1.18
N VAL A 169 22.21 -21.06 0.19
CA VAL A 169 21.36 -19.88 0.42
C VAL A 169 19.88 -20.26 0.45
N LEU A 170 19.46 -21.15 -0.46
CA LEU A 170 18.05 -21.51 -0.62
C LEU A 170 17.60 -22.68 0.28
N GLY A 171 18.55 -23.45 0.84
CA GLY A 171 18.26 -24.63 1.67
C GLY A 171 17.67 -25.82 0.90
N ARG A 172 17.64 -25.78 -0.43
CA ARG A 172 17.08 -26.83 -1.30
C ARG A 172 17.86 -26.95 -2.61
N PRO A 173 17.86 -28.13 -3.27
CA PRO A 173 18.53 -28.29 -4.55
C PRO A 173 17.83 -27.49 -5.64
N ILE A 174 18.61 -27.05 -6.62
CA ILE A 174 18.10 -26.27 -7.75
C ILE A 174 17.81 -27.24 -8.90
N LEU A 175 16.54 -27.61 -9.03
CA LEU A 175 16.04 -28.52 -10.05
C LEU A 175 15.10 -27.80 -11.03
N ALA A 176 15.12 -28.25 -12.28
CA ALA A 176 14.25 -27.83 -13.36
C ALA A 176 13.26 -28.93 -13.72
N ILE A 177 12.11 -28.54 -14.29
CA ILE A 177 11.19 -29.49 -14.93
C ILE A 177 11.46 -29.44 -16.42
N ASP A 178 11.76 -30.60 -16.99
CA ASP A 178 11.94 -30.79 -18.43
C ASP A 178 10.65 -31.39 -19.03
N HIS A 179 10.28 -30.90 -20.21
CA HIS A 179 9.19 -31.43 -21.02
C HIS A 179 9.79 -32.41 -22.02
N ILE A 180 9.45 -33.70 -21.87
CA ILE A 180 10.06 -34.79 -22.65
C ILE A 180 9.82 -34.60 -24.16
N ASP A 181 8.66 -34.08 -24.54
CA ASP A 181 8.30 -33.76 -25.92
C ASP A 181 8.69 -32.34 -26.38
N GLY A 182 9.39 -31.56 -25.56
CA GLY A 182 9.77 -30.18 -25.84
C GLY A 182 8.60 -29.19 -25.90
N ASN A 183 7.35 -29.64 -25.80
CA ASN A 183 6.20 -28.78 -25.83
C ASN A 183 5.87 -28.27 -24.42
N ARG A 184 6.24 -27.02 -24.14
CA ARG A 184 5.95 -26.36 -22.85
C ARG A 184 4.47 -26.34 -22.44
N ALA A 185 3.55 -26.49 -23.39
CA ALA A 185 2.11 -26.53 -23.14
C ALA A 185 1.60 -27.94 -22.80
N ASN A 186 2.37 -28.98 -23.09
CA ASN A 186 2.04 -30.35 -22.73
C ASN A 186 2.44 -30.63 -21.27
N ASN A 187 1.57 -30.22 -20.35
CA ASN A 187 1.79 -30.38 -18.91
C ASN A 187 1.10 -31.63 -18.33
N PHE A 188 0.95 -32.70 -19.11
CA PHE A 188 0.53 -33.99 -18.57
C PHE A 188 1.64 -34.59 -17.70
N PHE A 189 1.27 -35.29 -16.63
CA PHE A 189 2.23 -35.84 -15.67
C PHE A 189 3.29 -36.72 -16.34
N SER A 190 2.88 -37.57 -17.28
CA SER A 190 3.76 -38.47 -18.04
C SER A 190 4.76 -37.77 -18.97
N ASN A 191 4.56 -36.48 -19.28
CA ASN A 191 5.43 -35.72 -20.18
C ASN A 191 6.50 -34.90 -19.43
N LEU A 192 6.57 -35.01 -18.11
CA LEU A 192 7.42 -34.17 -17.28
C LEU A 192 8.43 -35.02 -16.52
N ARG A 193 9.66 -34.51 -16.40
CA ARG A 193 10.69 -35.10 -15.52
C ARG A 193 11.48 -34.04 -14.78
N VAL A 194 12.06 -34.40 -13.64
CA VAL A 194 12.83 -33.49 -12.77
C VAL A 194 14.32 -33.64 -13.05
N LEU A 195 14.96 -32.58 -13.54
CA LEU A 195 16.39 -32.60 -13.89
C LEU A 195 17.19 -31.56 -13.10
N CYS A 196 18.45 -31.85 -12.80
CA CYS A 196 19.41 -30.80 -12.47
C CYS A 196 19.79 -30.02 -13.74
N PHE A 197 20.34 -28.81 -13.58
CA PHE A 197 20.72 -27.98 -14.73
C PHE A 197 21.73 -28.67 -15.66
N ASN A 198 22.68 -29.44 -15.12
CA ASN A 198 23.67 -30.15 -15.93
C ASN A 198 23.03 -31.27 -16.79
N CYS A 199 22.11 -32.05 -16.24
CA CYS A 199 21.40 -33.06 -17.03
C CYS A 199 20.44 -32.40 -18.03
N HIS A 200 19.80 -31.30 -17.64
CA HIS A 200 18.88 -30.57 -18.51
C HIS A 200 19.58 -29.99 -19.74
N THR A 201 20.82 -29.51 -19.62
CA THR A 201 21.60 -29.03 -20.78
C THR A 201 21.91 -30.11 -21.82
N LEU A 202 21.77 -31.39 -21.47
CA LEU A 202 22.03 -32.53 -22.35
C LEU A 202 20.77 -33.01 -23.10
N THR A 203 19.60 -32.40 -22.86
CA THR A 203 18.37 -32.80 -23.55
C THR A 203 18.29 -32.19 -24.94
N GLU A 204 17.68 -32.92 -25.89
CA GLU A 204 17.42 -32.43 -27.25
C GLU A 204 16.46 -31.23 -27.29
N THR A 205 15.75 -31.01 -26.19
CA THR A 205 14.75 -29.95 -25.99
C THR A 205 15.30 -28.73 -25.25
N PHE A 206 16.60 -28.71 -24.91
CA PHE A 206 17.17 -27.64 -24.11
C PHE A 206 17.28 -26.31 -24.87
N GLY A 207 16.72 -25.24 -24.28
CA GLY A 207 16.88 -23.89 -24.79
C GLY A 207 16.40 -23.75 -26.24
N THR A 208 17.30 -23.31 -27.14
CA THR A 208 17.00 -23.12 -28.57
C THR A 208 16.93 -24.43 -29.35
N LEU A 209 17.48 -25.53 -28.84
CA LEU A 209 17.41 -26.85 -29.49
C LEU A 209 15.96 -27.34 -29.64
N ASN A 210 15.09 -26.90 -28.72
CA ASN A 210 13.66 -27.18 -28.75
C ASN A 210 13.00 -26.80 -30.10
N TRP A 211 13.44 -25.70 -30.72
CA TRP A 211 12.89 -25.25 -32.00
C TRP A 211 13.17 -26.26 -33.12
N SER A 212 14.39 -26.82 -33.15
CA SER A 212 14.78 -27.85 -34.12
C SER A 212 14.10 -29.19 -33.82
N PHE A 213 13.98 -29.54 -32.53
CA PHE A 213 13.28 -30.75 -32.07
C PHE A 213 11.80 -30.75 -32.45
N GLN A 214 11.11 -29.62 -32.30
CA GLN A 214 9.70 -29.52 -32.69
C GLN A 214 9.51 -29.63 -34.21
N GLN A 215 10.39 -29.04 -35.01
CA GLN A 215 10.32 -29.17 -36.47
C GLN A 215 10.55 -30.60 -36.95
N SER A 216 11.50 -31.34 -36.36
CA SER A 216 11.79 -32.72 -36.78
C SER A 216 10.62 -33.69 -36.54
N ARG A 217 9.74 -33.38 -35.57
CA ARG A 217 8.52 -34.15 -35.28
C ARG A 217 7.32 -33.82 -36.16
N VAL A 218 7.29 -32.63 -36.78
CA VAL A 218 6.21 -32.24 -37.73
C VAL A 218 6.46 -32.83 -39.12
N SER A 219 7.72 -33.16 -39.43
CA SER A 219 8.15 -33.67 -40.74
C SER A 219 8.09 -35.21 -40.88
N ARG A 220 7.51 -35.92 -39.91
CA ARG A 220 7.31 -37.38 -39.92
C ARG A 220 5.82 -37.68 -39.78
#